data_AF-B7JVB4-F1
#
_entry.id   AF-B7JVB4-F1
#
_cell.length_a   1.000
_cell.length_b   1.000
_cell.length_c   1.000
_cell.angle_alpha   90.00
_cell.angle_beta   90.00
_cell.angle_gamma   90.00
#
_symmetry.space_group_name_H-M   'P 1'
#
loop_
_entity.id
_entity.type
_entity.pdbx_description
1 polymer ?
#
loop_
_entity_poly.entity_id
_entity_poly.type
_entity_poly.pdbx_seq_one_letter_code
_entity_poly.pdbx_strand_id
1 'polypeptide(L)' 'MKNNRTLDYFLSLKYPISIYPEDEGGYTALITDLPGCITQGETLEEVVININENKV' A
#
# COMPACT_ATOMS: atom_id res chain seq x y z
N MET A 1 -9.83 11.66 25.02
CA MET A 1 -10.28 10.26 24.83
C MET A 1 -9.23 9.53 24.01
N LYS A 2 -8.65 8.43 24.50
CA LYS A 2 -7.80 7.56 23.69
C LYS A 2 -8.71 6.58 22.94
N ASN A 3 -8.85 6.74 21.63
CA ASN A 3 -9.52 5.76 20.78
C ASN A 3 -8.62 4.53 20.66
N ASN A 4 -8.75 3.58 21.58
CA ASN A 4 -8.06 2.29 21.52
C ASN A 4 -8.74 1.40 20.49
N ARG A 5 -8.40 1.63 19.22
CA ARG A 5 -8.66 0.68 18.14
C ARG A 5 -7.59 -0.42 18.19
N THR A 6 -7.97 -1.66 17.91
CA THR A 6 -7.05 -2.80 17.87
C THR A 6 -6.22 -2.79 16.59
N LEU A 7 -5.11 -3.52 16.56
CA LEU A 7 -4.32 -3.70 15.34
C LEU A 7 -5.16 -4.35 14.23
N ASP A 8 -5.93 -5.39 14.58
CA ASP A 8 -6.84 -6.09 13.64
C ASP A 8 -7.84 -5.14 12.98
N TYR A 9 -8.34 -4.14 13.72
CA TYR A 9 -9.23 -3.13 13.15
C TYR A 9 -8.54 -2.37 12.02
N PHE A 10 -7.31 -1.88 12.22
CA PHE A 10 -6.58 -1.11 11.20
C PHE A 10 -6.15 -1.97 10.01
N LEU A 11 -5.80 -3.24 10.24
CA LEU A 11 -5.49 -4.22 9.21
C LEU A 11 -6.70 -4.59 8.32
N SER A 12 -7.90 -4.54 8.89
CA SER A 12 -9.14 -4.84 8.15
C SER A 12 -9.62 -3.70 7.23
N LEU A 13 -9.08 -2.49 7.39
CA LEU A 13 -9.48 -1.35 6.58
C LEU A 13 -9.01 -1.49 5.13
N LYS A 14 -9.85 -1.02 4.21
CA LYS A 14 -9.48 -0.90 2.80
C LYS A 14 -8.86 0.48 2.59
N TYR A 15 -7.58 0.49 2.27
CA TYR A 15 -6.88 1.72 1.93
C TYR A 15 -6.81 1.87 0.41
N PRO A 16 -7.01 3.09 -0.13
CA PRO A 16 -6.83 3.34 -1.55
C PRO A 16 -5.36 3.22 -1.93
N ILE A 17 -5.09 2.49 -3.01
CA ILE A 17 -3.75 2.32 -3.58
C ILE A 17 -3.69 3.16 -4.85
N SER A 18 -2.65 4.00 -4.95
CA SER A 18 -2.29 4.70 -6.18
C SER A 18 -1.12 3.98 -6.83
N ILE A 19 -1.19 3.74 -8.13
CA ILE A 19 -0.15 3.05 -8.91
C ILE A 19 0.31 3.98 -10.03
N TYR A 20 1.62 4.14 -10.15
CA TYR A 20 2.28 4.97 -11.15
C TYR A 20 3.21 4.10 -11.98
N PRO A 21 3.16 4.15 -13.32
CA PRO A 21 4.18 3.55 -14.16
C PRO A 21 5.47 4.37 -14.05
N GLU A 22 6.62 3.69 -14.13
CA GLU A 22 7.94 4.31 -14.09
C GLU A 22 8.56 4.43 -15.49
N ASP A 23 9.43 5.44 -15.68
CA ASP A 23 10.04 5.76 -16.99
C ASP A 23 10.93 4.61 -17.52
N GLU A 24 11.60 3.88 -16.63
CA GLU A 24 12.46 2.74 -16.98
C GLU A 24 11.69 1.41 -17.07
N GLY A 25 10.37 1.44 -16.92
CA GLY A 25 9.50 0.28 -16.81
C GLY A 25 9.21 -0.12 -15.37
N GLY A 26 8.20 -0.97 -15.19
CA GLY A 26 7.68 -1.32 -13.87
C GLY A 26 6.71 -0.27 -13.31
N TYR A 27 6.44 -0.38 -12.02
CA TYR A 27 5.41 0.37 -11.31
C TYR A 27 5.85 0.70 -9.89
N THR A 28 5.44 1.88 -9.43
CA THR A 28 5.43 2.27 -8.01
C THR A 28 4.00 2.28 -7.51
N ALA A 29 3.74 1.64 -6.38
CA ALA A 29 2.46 1.74 -5.67
C ALA A 29 2.64 2.41 -4.31
N LEU A 30 1.65 3.20 -3.90
CA LEU A 30 1.59 3.77 -2.55
C LEU A 30 0.17 3.85 -2.00
N ILE A 31 0.06 3.81 -0.68
CA ILE A 31 -1.19 4.06 0.04
C ILE A 31 -1.23 5.54 0.45
N THR A 32 -2.12 6.32 -0.16
CA THR A 32 -2.21 7.77 0.06
C THR A 32 -2.46 8.14 1.54
N ASP A 33 -3.22 7.31 2.23
CA ASP A 33 -3.59 7.51 3.64
C ASP A 33 -2.50 7.06 4.62
N LEU A 34 -1.48 6.34 4.16
CA LEU A 34 -0.38 5.81 4.96
C LEU A 34 0.96 6.29 4.38
N PRO A 35 1.37 7.53 4.69
CA PRO A 35 2.63 8.08 4.21
C PRO A 35 3.81 7.16 4.56
N GLY A 36 4.59 6.77 3.55
CA GLY A 36 5.71 5.86 3.70
C GLY A 36 5.40 4.39 3.38
N CYS A 37 4.13 4.02 3.19
CA CYS A 37 3.78 2.72 2.64
C CYS A 37 3.86 2.78 1.10
N ILE A 38 5.03 2.42 0.58
CA ILE A 38 5.38 2.49 -0.84
C ILE A 38 6.08 1.18 -1.22
N THR A 39 5.81 0.67 -2.42
CA THR A 39 6.52 -0.48 -2.99
C THR A 39 6.70 -0.30 -4.50
N GLN A 40 7.62 -1.08 -5.07
CA GLN A 40 7.91 -1.10 -6.50
C GLN A 40 7.91 -2.54 -7.00
N GLY A 41 7.64 -2.71 -8.28
CA GLY A 41 7.64 -4.02 -8.94
C GLY A 41 7.70 -3.88 -10.46
N GLU A 42 8.10 -4.95 -11.13
CA GLU A 42 8.20 -4.97 -12.60
C GLU A 42 6.81 -5.07 -13.25
N THR A 43 5.83 -5.62 -12.53
CA THR A 43 4.46 -5.81 -13.02
C THR A 43 3.39 -5.23 -12.10
N LEU A 44 2.21 -4.93 -12.65
CA LEU A 44 1.06 -4.47 -11.87
C LEU A 44 0.64 -5.49 -10.81
N GLU A 45 0.67 -6.79 -11.14
CA GLU A 45 0.27 -7.85 -10.24
C GLU A 45 1.21 -7.92 -9.03
N GLU A 46 2.52 -7.90 -9.29
CA GLU A 46 3.55 -7.87 -8.25
C GLU A 46 3.38 -6.67 -7.32
N VAL A 47 3.24 -5.47 -7.88
CA VAL A 47 3.15 -4.25 -7.06
C VAL A 47 1.89 -4.25 -6.17
N VAL A 48 0.78 -4.81 -6.67
CA VAL A 48 -0.48 -4.93 -5.93
C VAL A 48 -0.36 -5.98 -4.81
N ILE A 49 0.33 -7.10 -5.05
CA ILE A 49 0.60 -8.10 -4.02
C ILE A 49 1.49 -7.49 -2.93
N ASN A 50 2.62 -6.91 -3.32
CA ASN A 50 3.62 -6.35 -2.41
C ASN A 50 3.01 -5.29 -1.49
N ILE A 51 2.21 -4.36 -2.01
CA ILE A 51 1.63 -3.30 -1.18
C ILE A 51 0.52 -3.80 -0.25
N ASN A 52 -0.16 -4.90 -0.64
CA ASN A 52 -1.17 -5.51 0.21
C ASN A 52 -0.58 -6.37 1.33
N GLU A 53 0.59 -6.96 1.14
CA GLU A 53 1.28 -7.73 2.19
C GLU A 53 2.02 -6.84 3.18
N ASN A 54 2.53 -5.68 2.74
CA ASN A 54 3.33 -4.77 3.56
C ASN A 54 2.51 -3.63 4.20
N LYS A 55 1.17 -3.74 4.23
CA LYS A 55 0.31 -2.77 4.93
C LYS A 55 0.30 -3.09 6.44
N VAL A 56 0.83 -2.15 7.23
CA VAL A 56 0.84 -2.00 8.70
C VAL A 56 0.73 -3.28 9.52
#